data_AF-A0AAW2J573-F1
#
_entry.id   AF-A0AAW2J573-F1
#
_cell.length_a   1.000
_cell.length_b   1.000
_cell.length_c   1.000
_cell.angle_alpha   90.00
_cell.angle_beta   90.00
_cell.angle_gamma   90.00
#
_symmetry.space_group_name_H-M   'P 1'
#
loop_
_entity.id
_entity.type
_entity.pdbx_description
1 polymer ?
#
loop_
_entity_poly.entity_id
_entity_poly.type
_entity_poly.pdbx_seq_one_letter_code
_entity_poly.pdbx_strand_id
1 'polypeptide(L)'
;MTDATLSVLADRHEALECLQIGPDFCKRISSDAIKAIAICCPRLQKLRISGVHEVDADAINALAKHCQNLTDIGFIDCRKVDETAMSNVKSVRFLSVAGTTNIKWNLFAFTGFESNPPGLDNFWLNQGATLLLSFMQSAQEEVQERAATALATFAVIDDENANIDTGRAEAVMRDNGIRLLLNLAQSWREGLQSEAAKAIANLSVNAKVAKAVAEEGGISILADLARSVNRLVAEEAAGGLWNLSVDEEHKVAIAEAGGVKALVDLIFKWSTSTGGEGVLERAAGALANLAAHDKCSIEVASVGGVNALVMLARCCKVERVQEEVDETLIPISETLIPPPSPLAANTSAFHLAAGTALLQALTRAPQALTRAPLQALFRAAPALRLCPPRCALQRPFAARTRHLSTPPMA
;
A
#
# COMPACT_ATOMS: atom_id res chain seq x y z
N MET A 1 -27.87 -2.87 -39.46
CA MET A 1 -28.08 -4.19 -38.85
C MET A 1 -29.06 -4.05 -37.69
N THR A 2 -30.01 -4.99 -37.52
CA THR A 2 -31.01 -4.99 -36.42
C THR A 2 -30.90 -6.29 -35.63
N ASP A 3 -31.52 -6.34 -34.45
CA ASP A 3 -31.56 -7.54 -33.59
C ASP A 3 -32.01 -8.78 -34.35
N ALA A 4 -33.09 -8.69 -35.12
CA ALA A 4 -33.60 -9.80 -35.92
C ALA A 4 -32.58 -10.33 -36.94
N THR A 5 -31.80 -9.45 -37.57
CA THR A 5 -30.74 -9.87 -38.49
C THR A 5 -29.64 -10.62 -37.76
N LEU A 6 -29.25 -10.15 -36.58
CA LEU A 6 -28.20 -10.79 -35.77
C LEU A 6 -28.64 -12.12 -35.20
N SER A 7 -29.87 -12.24 -34.74
CA SER A 7 -30.41 -13.51 -34.24
C SER A 7 -30.44 -14.57 -35.33
N VAL A 8 -30.84 -14.21 -36.56
CA VAL A 8 -30.84 -15.14 -37.69
C VAL A 8 -29.42 -15.54 -38.10
N LEU A 9 -28.47 -14.60 -38.06
CA LEU A 9 -27.06 -14.90 -38.33
C LEU A 9 -26.48 -15.83 -37.25
N ALA A 10 -26.75 -15.56 -35.98
CA ALA A 10 -26.28 -16.40 -34.88
C ALA A 10 -26.87 -17.81 -34.94
N ASP A 11 -28.18 -17.94 -35.20
CA ASP A 11 -28.88 -19.22 -35.34
C ASP A 11 -28.32 -20.11 -36.47
N ARG A 12 -27.72 -19.51 -37.50
CA ARG A 12 -27.13 -20.24 -38.62
C ARG A 12 -25.65 -20.61 -38.41
N HIS A 13 -25.02 -20.12 -37.35
CA HIS A 13 -23.57 -20.24 -37.13
C HIS A 13 -23.23 -20.70 -35.70
N GLU A 14 -23.67 -21.92 -35.34
CA GLU A 14 -23.42 -22.51 -34.01
C GLU A 14 -21.93 -22.69 -33.66
N ALA A 15 -21.07 -22.78 -34.68
CA ALA A 15 -19.62 -22.91 -34.55
C ALA A 15 -18.87 -21.56 -34.52
N LEU A 16 -19.57 -20.44 -34.35
CA LEU A 16 -18.94 -19.13 -34.33
C LEU A 16 -18.03 -18.94 -33.11
N GLU A 17 -16.74 -18.71 -33.38
CA GLU A 17 -15.73 -18.47 -32.33
C GLU A 17 -15.44 -16.97 -32.12
N CYS A 18 -15.57 -16.15 -33.16
CA CYS A 18 -15.27 -14.73 -33.11
C CYS A 18 -16.36 -13.92 -33.81
N LEU A 19 -16.93 -12.94 -33.11
CA LEU A 19 -17.93 -12.03 -33.65
C LEU A 19 -17.52 -10.58 -33.36
N GLN A 20 -17.35 -9.80 -34.41
CA GLN A 20 -17.07 -8.36 -34.32
C GLN A 20 -18.11 -7.57 -35.10
N ILE A 21 -18.71 -6.57 -34.44
CA ILE A 21 -19.74 -5.69 -34.97
C ILE A 21 -19.33 -4.24 -34.69
N GLY A 22 -19.06 -3.46 -35.73
CA GLY A 22 -18.52 -2.11 -35.64
C GLY A 22 -17.43 -1.89 -36.71
N PRO A 23 -17.05 -0.64 -37.03
CA PRO A 23 -16.90 0.49 -36.10
C PRO A 23 -18.08 1.48 -36.03
N ASP A 24 -19.09 1.35 -36.89
CA ASP A 24 -20.21 2.31 -36.93
C ASP A 24 -21.21 2.13 -35.77
N PHE A 25 -21.75 3.25 -35.26
CA PHE A 25 -22.74 3.28 -34.17
C PHE A 25 -23.97 2.42 -34.46
N CYS A 26 -24.05 1.24 -33.85
CA CYS A 26 -25.17 0.32 -34.01
C CYS A 26 -26.36 0.65 -33.10
N LYS A 27 -27.00 1.82 -33.31
CA LYS A 27 -28.16 2.29 -32.51
C LYS A 27 -29.40 1.36 -32.51
N ARG A 28 -29.41 0.35 -33.37
CA ARG A 28 -30.53 -0.60 -33.55
C ARG A 28 -30.22 -2.01 -33.03
N ILE A 29 -29.08 -2.19 -32.37
CA ILE A 29 -28.73 -3.42 -31.67
C ILE A 29 -29.03 -3.21 -30.19
N SER A 30 -29.76 -4.14 -29.59
CA SER A 30 -30.11 -4.15 -28.16
C SER A 30 -29.50 -5.36 -27.44
N SER A 31 -29.70 -5.42 -26.13
CA SER A 31 -29.34 -6.56 -25.29
C SER A 31 -29.96 -7.88 -25.75
N ASP A 32 -31.13 -7.85 -26.40
CA ASP A 32 -31.81 -9.06 -26.89
C ASP A 32 -31.05 -9.73 -28.05
N ALA A 33 -30.34 -8.95 -28.88
CA ALA A 33 -29.45 -9.53 -29.88
C ALA A 33 -28.26 -10.23 -29.23
N ILE A 34 -27.70 -9.66 -28.15
CA ILE A 34 -26.59 -10.24 -27.40
C ILE A 34 -27.04 -11.55 -26.73
N LYS A 35 -28.26 -11.59 -26.16
CA LYS A 35 -28.88 -12.82 -25.64
C LYS A 35 -29.00 -13.90 -26.71
N ALA A 36 -29.50 -13.54 -27.89
CA ALA A 36 -29.63 -14.48 -29.00
C ALA A 36 -28.27 -15.05 -29.45
N ILE A 37 -27.26 -14.19 -29.57
CA ILE A 37 -25.89 -14.62 -29.88
C ILE A 37 -25.37 -15.60 -28.81
N ALA A 38 -25.57 -15.27 -27.53
CA ALA A 38 -25.12 -16.12 -26.44
C ALA A 38 -25.74 -17.52 -26.49
N ILE A 39 -27.05 -17.60 -26.76
CA ILE A 39 -27.79 -18.86 -26.81
C ILE A 39 -27.39 -19.71 -28.03
N CYS A 40 -27.24 -19.07 -29.19
CA CYS A 40 -26.98 -19.76 -30.45
C CYS A 40 -25.50 -20.13 -30.67
N CYS A 41 -24.55 -19.41 -30.04
CA CYS A 41 -23.12 -19.58 -30.29
C CYS A 41 -22.36 -20.04 -29.02
N PRO A 42 -22.48 -21.30 -28.59
CA PRO A 42 -21.85 -21.79 -27.36
C PRO A 42 -20.31 -21.87 -27.44
N ARG A 43 -19.74 -21.88 -28.66
CA ARG A 43 -18.28 -21.93 -28.89
C ARG A 43 -17.62 -20.56 -28.97
N LEU A 44 -18.37 -19.48 -28.69
CA LEU A 44 -17.87 -18.13 -28.81
C LEU A 44 -16.70 -17.87 -27.85
N GLN A 45 -15.57 -17.45 -28.41
CA GLN A 45 -14.36 -17.08 -27.68
C GLN A 45 -14.16 -15.56 -27.66
N LYS A 46 -14.59 -14.85 -28.72
CA LYS A 46 -14.39 -13.41 -28.84
C LYS A 46 -15.66 -12.71 -29.30
N LEU A 47 -16.10 -11.72 -28.54
CA LEU A 47 -17.24 -10.87 -28.85
C LEU A 47 -16.85 -9.41 -28.77
N ARG A 48 -16.96 -8.66 -29.86
CA ARG A 48 -16.80 -7.20 -29.86
C ARG A 48 -17.99 -6.55 -30.54
N ILE A 49 -18.68 -5.65 -29.83
CA ILE A 49 -19.82 -4.92 -30.36
C ILE A 49 -19.63 -3.43 -30.05
N SER A 50 -19.82 -2.59 -31.07
CA SER A 50 -19.74 -1.13 -30.94
C SER A 50 -21.12 -0.46 -31.04
N GLY A 51 -21.36 0.55 -30.21
CA GLY A 51 -22.48 1.49 -30.31
C GLY A 51 -23.83 0.94 -29.86
N VAL A 52 -23.85 -0.05 -28.96
CA VAL A 52 -25.09 -0.56 -28.34
C VAL A 52 -25.61 0.47 -27.33
N HIS A 53 -26.92 0.74 -27.33
CA HIS A 53 -27.48 1.71 -26.40
C HIS A 53 -27.40 1.22 -24.95
N GLU A 54 -27.86 -0.01 -24.69
CA GLU A 54 -27.85 -0.60 -23.35
C GLU A 54 -27.53 -2.10 -23.43
N VAL A 55 -26.58 -2.53 -22.59
CA VAL A 55 -26.27 -3.94 -22.34
C VAL A 55 -26.72 -4.27 -20.92
N ASP A 56 -27.83 -4.99 -20.81
CA ASP A 56 -28.46 -5.33 -19.53
C ASP A 56 -27.83 -6.56 -18.86
N ALA A 57 -28.20 -6.77 -17.60
CA ALA A 57 -27.73 -7.92 -16.83
C ALA A 57 -28.10 -9.27 -17.47
N ASP A 58 -29.29 -9.37 -18.04
CA ASP A 58 -29.81 -10.61 -18.62
C ASP A 58 -28.98 -11.05 -19.85
N ALA A 59 -28.54 -10.12 -20.68
CA ALA A 59 -27.68 -10.40 -21.83
C ALA A 59 -26.32 -10.93 -21.41
N ILE A 60 -25.73 -10.31 -20.41
CA ILE A 60 -24.43 -10.71 -19.90
C ILE A 60 -24.55 -12.07 -19.18
N ASN A 61 -25.63 -12.29 -18.43
CA ASN A 61 -25.91 -13.59 -17.80
C ASN A 61 -26.14 -14.70 -18.82
N ALA A 62 -26.74 -14.39 -19.98
CA ALA A 62 -26.84 -15.34 -21.08
C ALA A 62 -25.47 -15.70 -21.64
N LEU A 63 -24.58 -14.71 -21.86
CA LEU A 63 -23.20 -14.94 -22.29
C LEU A 63 -22.44 -15.81 -21.28
N ALA A 64 -22.55 -15.49 -19.99
CA ALA A 64 -21.94 -16.27 -18.91
C ALA A 64 -22.39 -17.74 -18.90
N LYS A 65 -23.69 -17.97 -19.11
CA LYS A 65 -24.29 -19.30 -19.01
C LYS A 65 -23.97 -20.19 -20.22
N HIS A 66 -24.02 -19.62 -21.42
CA HIS A 66 -23.97 -20.38 -22.67
C HIS A 66 -22.59 -20.36 -23.36
N CYS A 67 -21.77 -19.32 -23.14
CA CYS A 67 -20.45 -19.16 -23.76
C CYS A 67 -19.32 -19.39 -22.74
N GLN A 68 -19.10 -20.64 -22.34
CA GLN A 68 -18.11 -20.98 -21.31
C GLN A 68 -16.64 -20.77 -21.72
N ASN A 69 -16.36 -20.58 -23.01
CA ASN A 69 -15.02 -20.35 -23.55
C ASN A 69 -14.76 -18.89 -23.94
N LEU A 70 -15.63 -17.96 -23.55
CA LEU A 70 -15.55 -16.55 -23.93
C LEU A 70 -14.37 -15.83 -23.25
N THR A 71 -13.26 -15.66 -23.96
CA THR A 71 -12.05 -15.02 -23.45
C THR A 71 -11.97 -13.52 -23.72
N ASP A 72 -12.57 -13.03 -24.80
CA ASP A 72 -12.47 -11.63 -25.19
C ASP A 72 -13.87 -11.01 -25.30
N ILE A 73 -14.14 -9.97 -24.50
CA ILE A 73 -15.37 -9.18 -24.60
C ILE A 73 -15.00 -7.72 -24.90
N GLY A 74 -15.71 -7.11 -25.83
CA GLY A 74 -15.58 -5.70 -26.17
C GLY A 74 -16.95 -5.05 -26.31
N PHE A 75 -17.29 -4.12 -25.43
CA PHE A 75 -18.45 -3.23 -25.55
C PHE A 75 -17.94 -1.81 -25.80
N ILE A 76 -17.83 -1.44 -27.07
CA ILE A 76 -17.22 -0.18 -27.50
C ILE A 76 -18.32 0.86 -27.74
N ASP A 77 -18.13 2.11 -27.33
CA ASP A 77 -19.08 3.22 -27.51
C ASP A 77 -20.51 2.90 -27.04
N CYS A 78 -20.66 1.99 -26.07
CA CYS A 78 -21.95 1.59 -25.52
C CYS A 78 -22.41 2.56 -24.44
N ARG A 79 -23.65 3.08 -24.48
CA ARG A 79 -24.04 4.11 -23.50
C ARG A 79 -24.07 3.59 -22.07
N LYS A 80 -24.61 2.38 -21.87
CA LYS A 80 -24.77 1.75 -20.55
C LYS A 80 -24.47 0.25 -20.64
N VAL A 81 -23.67 -0.26 -19.70
CA VAL A 81 -23.35 -1.69 -19.56
C VAL A 81 -23.53 -2.04 -18.09
N ASP A 82 -24.25 -3.13 -17.80
CA ASP A 82 -24.46 -3.58 -16.43
C ASP A 82 -23.19 -4.23 -15.85
N GLU A 83 -22.50 -3.50 -14.98
CA GLU A 83 -21.27 -3.96 -14.32
C GLU A 83 -21.48 -5.15 -13.40
N THR A 84 -22.67 -5.30 -12.80
CA THR A 84 -22.94 -6.36 -11.83
C THR A 84 -23.04 -7.71 -12.51
N ALA A 85 -23.59 -7.76 -13.72
CA ALA A 85 -23.70 -9.01 -14.47
C ALA A 85 -22.41 -9.41 -15.19
N MET A 86 -21.53 -8.44 -15.52
CA MET A 86 -20.18 -8.74 -16.07
C MET A 86 -19.41 -9.72 -15.20
N SER A 87 -19.68 -9.67 -13.90
CA SER A 87 -19.12 -10.57 -12.90
C SER A 87 -19.45 -12.06 -13.09
N ASN A 88 -20.57 -12.37 -13.76
CA ASN A 88 -21.01 -13.74 -13.97
C ASN A 88 -20.23 -14.44 -15.10
N VAL A 89 -19.54 -13.70 -15.96
CA VAL A 89 -18.78 -14.26 -17.08
C VAL A 89 -17.38 -14.68 -16.62
N LYS A 90 -17.24 -15.95 -16.22
CA LYS A 90 -16.02 -16.51 -15.60
C LYS A 90 -14.84 -16.73 -16.54
N SER A 91 -15.07 -16.70 -17.85
CA SER A 91 -14.12 -17.10 -18.88
C SER A 91 -13.27 -15.95 -19.44
N VAL A 92 -13.60 -14.71 -19.09
CA VAL A 92 -13.04 -13.50 -19.73
C VAL A 92 -11.61 -13.25 -19.27
N ARG A 93 -10.72 -13.03 -20.26
CA ARG A 93 -9.32 -12.62 -20.09
C ARG A 93 -9.06 -11.20 -20.57
N PHE A 94 -9.80 -10.76 -21.58
CA PHE A 94 -9.67 -9.43 -22.17
C PHE A 94 -11.03 -8.75 -22.21
N LEU A 95 -11.21 -7.67 -21.44
CA LEU A 95 -12.39 -6.80 -21.50
C LEU A 95 -12.03 -5.43 -22.08
N SER A 96 -12.77 -4.98 -23.08
CA SER A 96 -12.68 -3.63 -23.63
C SER A 96 -14.03 -2.92 -23.49
N VAL A 97 -14.06 -1.80 -22.78
CA VAL A 97 -15.26 -0.96 -22.62
C VAL A 97 -15.01 0.47 -23.09
N ALA A 98 -14.24 0.62 -24.16
CA ALA A 98 -13.82 1.93 -24.67
C ALA A 98 -15.04 2.77 -25.08
N GLY A 99 -15.08 4.06 -24.72
CA GLY A 99 -16.15 4.97 -25.14
C GLY A 99 -17.50 4.79 -24.44
N THR A 100 -17.60 3.91 -23.43
CA THR A 100 -18.85 3.73 -22.69
C THR A 100 -19.11 4.85 -21.69
N THR A 101 -20.28 5.49 -21.75
CA THR A 101 -20.56 6.75 -21.03
C THR A 101 -21.16 6.59 -19.63
N ASN A 102 -21.68 5.41 -19.28
CA ASN A 102 -22.47 5.19 -18.06
C ASN A 102 -22.16 3.85 -17.38
N ILE A 103 -20.93 3.35 -17.51
CA ILE A 103 -20.46 2.36 -16.54
C ILE A 103 -20.32 3.15 -15.24
N LYS A 104 -21.20 2.88 -14.29
CA LYS A 104 -21.16 3.49 -12.97
C LYS A 104 -20.05 2.81 -12.16
N TRP A 105 -18.81 3.12 -12.51
CA TRP A 105 -17.64 2.81 -11.69
C TRP A 105 -17.73 3.45 -10.29
N ASN A 106 -18.72 4.31 -10.04
CA ASN A 106 -19.07 4.82 -8.71
C ASN A 106 -19.47 3.73 -7.71
N LEU A 107 -19.81 2.51 -8.13
CA LEU A 107 -19.94 1.39 -7.19
C LEU A 107 -18.58 0.95 -6.60
N PHE A 108 -17.47 1.29 -7.25
CA PHE A 108 -16.11 1.04 -6.77
C PHE A 108 -15.46 2.26 -6.10
N ALA A 109 -15.93 3.48 -6.41
CA ALA A 109 -15.30 4.74 -5.97
C ALA A 109 -16.11 5.56 -4.95
N PHE A 110 -17.31 5.13 -4.56
CA PHE A 110 -18.14 5.82 -3.57
C PHE A 110 -18.85 4.84 -2.62
N THR A 111 -18.09 3.96 -1.99
CA THR A 111 -18.41 3.51 -0.62
C THR A 111 -17.08 3.31 0.09
N GLY A 112 -16.70 4.27 0.94
CA GLY A 112 -16.21 3.83 2.24
C GLY A 112 -17.19 2.80 2.77
N PHE A 113 -16.70 1.72 3.36
CA PHE A 113 -17.43 0.52 3.77
C PHE A 113 -18.56 0.79 4.80
N GLU A 114 -19.55 1.62 4.48
CA GLU A 114 -20.88 1.51 5.07
C GLU A 114 -21.59 0.37 4.34
N SER A 115 -21.21 -0.86 4.71
CA SER A 115 -21.81 -2.15 4.37
C SER A 115 -21.70 -2.64 2.91
N ASN A 116 -20.92 -3.72 2.72
CA ASN A 116 -21.03 -4.60 1.56
C ASN A 116 -22.51 -5.02 1.39
N PRO A 117 -23.11 -4.91 0.18
CA PRO A 117 -24.48 -5.37 -0.02
C PRO A 117 -24.61 -6.84 0.41
N PRO A 118 -25.59 -7.18 1.27
CA PRO A 118 -25.71 -8.52 1.83
C PRO A 118 -25.83 -9.57 0.71
N GLY A 119 -24.93 -10.56 0.70
CA GLY A 119 -24.90 -11.65 -0.28
C GLY A 119 -23.76 -11.57 -1.30
N LEU A 120 -23.00 -10.47 -1.38
CA LEU A 120 -21.85 -10.33 -2.29
C LEU A 120 -20.51 -10.76 -1.67
N ASP A 121 -20.45 -11.14 -0.39
CA ASP A 121 -19.20 -11.59 0.26
C ASP A 121 -18.55 -12.75 -0.49
N ASN A 122 -19.34 -13.77 -0.83
CA ASN A 122 -18.87 -14.92 -1.61
C ASN A 122 -18.45 -14.53 -3.02
N PHE A 123 -19.07 -13.50 -3.61
CA PHE A 123 -18.68 -13.03 -4.93
C PHE A 123 -17.29 -12.36 -4.88
N TRP A 124 -17.10 -11.43 -3.94
CA TRP A 124 -15.83 -10.73 -3.76
C TRP A 124 -14.68 -11.69 -3.41
N LEU A 125 -14.93 -12.64 -2.50
CA LEU A 125 -13.94 -13.65 -2.12
C LEU A 125 -13.54 -14.61 -3.25
N ASN A 126 -14.47 -14.94 -4.16
CA ASN A 126 -14.22 -15.95 -5.20
C ASN A 126 -13.85 -15.39 -6.57
N GLN A 127 -14.31 -14.18 -6.93
CA GLN A 127 -14.24 -13.66 -8.31
C GLN A 127 -13.91 -12.17 -8.39
N GLY A 128 -14.23 -11.39 -7.36
CA GLY A 128 -14.01 -9.95 -7.33
C GLY A 128 -12.56 -9.53 -7.55
N ALA A 129 -11.63 -10.19 -6.85
CA ALA A 129 -10.19 -9.94 -7.00
C ALA A 129 -9.72 -10.21 -8.44
N THR A 130 -10.09 -11.35 -9.02
CA THR A 130 -9.73 -11.72 -10.41
C THR A 130 -10.26 -10.70 -11.41
N LEU A 131 -11.49 -10.22 -11.23
CA LEU A 131 -12.08 -9.21 -12.10
C LEU A 131 -11.31 -7.89 -12.02
N LEU A 132 -11.00 -7.40 -10.81
CA LEU A 132 -10.21 -6.18 -10.63
C LEU A 132 -8.81 -6.31 -11.23
N LEU A 133 -8.14 -7.45 -11.02
CA LEU A 133 -6.84 -7.74 -11.62
C LEU A 133 -6.90 -7.79 -13.16
N SER A 134 -8.02 -8.23 -13.75
CA SER A 134 -8.22 -8.18 -15.20
C SER A 134 -8.36 -6.74 -15.71
N PHE A 135 -9.05 -5.87 -14.96
CA PHE A 135 -9.22 -4.45 -15.33
C PHE A 135 -7.93 -3.66 -15.19
N MET A 136 -7.08 -4.01 -14.23
CA MET A 136 -5.73 -3.46 -14.10
C MET A 136 -4.81 -3.79 -15.30
N GLN A 137 -5.18 -4.74 -16.16
CA GLN A 137 -4.48 -5.04 -17.42
C GLN A 137 -5.10 -4.36 -18.64
N SER A 138 -6.14 -3.53 -18.43
CA SER A 138 -6.76 -2.76 -19.52
C SER A 138 -5.78 -1.79 -20.15
N ALA A 139 -5.87 -1.62 -21.47
CA ALA A 139 -5.16 -0.58 -22.20
C ALA A 139 -5.75 0.83 -21.96
N GLN A 140 -6.94 0.91 -21.35
CA GLN A 140 -7.59 2.18 -21.04
C GLN A 140 -7.11 2.70 -19.68
N GLU A 141 -6.52 3.89 -19.69
CA GLU A 141 -5.88 4.47 -18.50
C GLU A 141 -6.86 4.66 -17.34
N GLU A 142 -8.06 5.19 -17.64
CA GLU A 142 -9.11 5.43 -16.64
C GLU A 142 -9.62 4.13 -16.01
N VAL A 143 -9.75 3.06 -16.80
CA VAL A 143 -10.19 1.74 -16.30
C VAL A 143 -9.13 1.13 -15.41
N GLN A 144 -7.87 1.24 -15.81
CA GLN A 144 -6.74 0.68 -15.07
C GLN A 144 -6.52 1.40 -13.73
N GLU A 145 -6.60 2.73 -13.71
CA GLU A 145 -6.48 3.53 -12.49
C GLU A 145 -7.62 3.26 -11.51
N ARG A 146 -8.88 3.26 -12.00
CA ARG A 146 -10.04 2.93 -11.17
C ARG A 146 -10.00 1.51 -10.60
N ALA A 147 -9.51 0.56 -11.39
CA ALA A 147 -9.33 -0.81 -10.92
C ALA A 147 -8.26 -0.89 -9.81
N ALA A 148 -7.17 -0.13 -9.93
CA ALA A 148 -6.15 -0.05 -8.90
C ALA A 148 -6.70 0.57 -7.61
N THR A 149 -7.45 1.67 -7.70
CA THR A 149 -8.12 2.29 -6.55
C THR A 149 -9.10 1.34 -5.87
N ALA A 150 -9.92 0.66 -6.66
CA ALA A 150 -10.87 -0.34 -6.15
C ALA A 150 -10.16 -1.47 -5.42
N LEU A 151 -9.02 -1.94 -5.96
CA LEU A 151 -8.23 -2.99 -5.34
C LEU A 151 -7.55 -2.51 -4.05
N ALA A 152 -7.13 -1.24 -3.99
CA ALA A 152 -6.48 -0.66 -2.82
C ALA A 152 -7.39 -0.64 -1.59
N THR A 153 -8.70 -0.46 -1.79
CA THR A 153 -9.69 -0.49 -0.72
C THR A 153 -10.40 -1.84 -0.59
N PHE A 154 -10.21 -2.75 -1.54
CA PHE A 154 -10.93 -4.02 -1.64
C PHE A 154 -10.85 -4.90 -0.38
N ALA A 155 -9.65 -4.94 0.22
CA ALA A 155 -9.39 -5.74 1.42
C ALA A 155 -9.62 -4.97 2.72
N VAL A 156 -9.85 -3.66 2.70
CA VAL A 156 -10.02 -2.84 3.91
C VAL A 156 -11.46 -2.96 4.41
N ILE A 157 -11.65 -3.34 5.68
CA ILE A 157 -12.98 -3.47 6.29
C ILE A 157 -13.38 -2.18 7.01
N ASP A 158 -12.42 -1.54 7.68
CA ASP A 158 -12.62 -0.33 8.47
C ASP A 158 -11.39 0.56 8.37
N ASP A 159 -11.61 1.82 7.99
CA ASP A 159 -10.57 2.83 7.82
C ASP A 159 -9.97 3.26 9.18
N GLU A 160 -10.69 3.08 10.30
CA GLU A 160 -10.23 3.51 11.63
C GLU A 160 -9.25 2.52 12.28
N ASN A 161 -9.40 1.22 12.00
CA ASN A 161 -8.69 0.15 12.72
C ASN A 161 -7.67 -0.61 11.86
N ALA A 162 -7.42 -0.17 10.62
CA ALA A 162 -6.55 -0.87 9.65
C ALA A 162 -6.88 -2.38 9.52
N ASN A 163 -8.14 -2.75 9.75
CA ASN A 163 -8.55 -4.14 9.72
C ASN A 163 -8.81 -4.55 8.28
N ILE A 164 -8.23 -5.67 7.87
CA ILE A 164 -8.37 -6.18 6.50
C ILE A 164 -9.04 -7.55 6.47
N ASP A 165 -9.86 -7.78 5.45
CA ASP A 165 -10.42 -9.09 5.13
C ASP A 165 -9.30 -9.97 4.55
N THR A 166 -8.85 -10.92 5.36
CA THR A 166 -7.77 -11.84 5.00
C THR A 166 -8.12 -12.71 3.80
N GLY A 167 -9.38 -13.08 3.63
CA GLY A 167 -9.84 -13.87 2.48
C GLY A 167 -9.78 -13.07 1.18
N ARG A 168 -10.15 -11.79 1.22
CA ARG A 168 -10.03 -10.87 0.09
C ARG A 168 -8.57 -10.58 -0.24
N ALA A 169 -7.75 -10.30 0.76
CA ALA A 169 -6.33 -10.06 0.58
C ALA A 169 -5.62 -11.27 -0.06
N GLU A 170 -5.91 -12.48 0.42
CA GLU A 170 -5.37 -13.72 -0.16
C GLU A 170 -5.91 -13.98 -1.57
N ALA A 171 -7.15 -13.58 -1.89
CA ALA A 171 -7.68 -13.69 -3.24
C ALA A 171 -6.94 -12.78 -4.23
N VAL A 172 -6.52 -11.58 -3.82
CA VAL A 172 -5.70 -10.68 -4.66
C VAL A 172 -4.31 -11.25 -4.91
N MET A 173 -3.74 -11.97 -3.95
CA MET A 173 -2.43 -12.59 -4.10
C MET A 173 -2.42 -13.73 -5.13
N ARG A 174 -3.57 -14.35 -5.43
CA ARG A 174 -3.67 -15.42 -6.44
C ARG A 174 -3.41 -14.88 -7.85
N ASP A 175 -3.18 -15.80 -8.79
CA ASP A 175 -3.07 -15.51 -10.23
C ASP A 175 -2.05 -14.41 -10.63
N ASN A 176 -0.93 -14.31 -9.91
CA ASN A 176 0.11 -13.28 -10.08
C ASN A 176 -0.36 -11.84 -9.81
N GLY A 177 -1.38 -11.66 -8.96
CA GLY A 177 -1.88 -10.32 -8.65
C GLY A 177 -0.84 -9.43 -7.95
N ILE A 178 0.02 -9.99 -7.09
CA ILE A 178 1.14 -9.26 -6.48
C ILE A 178 2.09 -8.73 -7.56
N ARG A 179 2.47 -9.59 -8.51
CA ARG A 179 3.38 -9.22 -9.60
C ARG A 179 2.81 -8.11 -10.47
N LEU A 180 1.51 -8.17 -10.73
CA LEU A 180 0.81 -7.12 -11.46
C LEU A 180 0.86 -5.79 -10.70
N LEU A 181 0.57 -5.80 -9.39
CA LEU A 181 0.65 -4.61 -8.55
C LEU A 181 2.06 -4.01 -8.54
N LEU A 182 3.09 -4.84 -8.39
CA LEU A 182 4.49 -4.41 -8.40
C LEU A 182 4.88 -3.77 -9.74
N ASN A 183 4.47 -4.36 -10.86
CA ASN A 183 4.70 -3.77 -12.19
C ASN A 183 4.01 -2.41 -12.34
N LEU A 184 2.78 -2.27 -11.83
CA LEU A 184 2.02 -1.02 -11.91
C LEU A 184 2.56 0.05 -10.95
N ALA A 185 3.13 -0.35 -9.82
CA ALA A 185 3.87 0.53 -8.92
C ALA A 185 5.17 1.07 -9.55
N GLN A 186 5.65 0.49 -10.65
CA GLN A 186 6.77 1.02 -11.44
C GLN A 186 6.32 1.84 -12.66
N SER A 187 5.03 2.10 -12.79
CA SER A 187 4.48 2.95 -13.85
C SER A 187 5.01 4.38 -13.75
N TRP A 188 5.23 5.02 -14.89
CA TRP A 188 5.56 6.44 -14.99
C TRP A 188 4.38 7.37 -14.67
N ARG A 189 3.15 6.82 -14.64
CA ARG A 189 1.95 7.56 -14.26
C ARG A 189 1.82 7.57 -12.75
N GLU A 190 1.99 8.74 -12.15
CA GLU A 190 2.00 8.92 -10.71
C GLU A 190 0.70 8.48 -10.03
N GLY A 191 -0.46 8.69 -10.66
CA GLY A 191 -1.76 8.23 -10.12
C GLY A 191 -1.81 6.71 -10.00
N LEU A 192 -1.46 5.98 -11.07
CA LEU A 192 -1.43 4.52 -11.01
C LEU A 192 -0.32 4.01 -10.08
N GLN A 193 0.81 4.71 -10.03
CA GLN A 193 1.91 4.41 -9.14
C GLN A 193 1.49 4.50 -7.67
N SER A 194 0.79 5.57 -7.27
CA SER A 194 0.30 5.75 -5.89
C SER A 194 -0.77 4.73 -5.54
N GLU A 195 -1.74 4.48 -6.43
CA GLU A 195 -2.82 3.53 -6.17
C GLU A 195 -2.30 2.09 -6.05
N ALA A 196 -1.34 1.69 -6.89
CA ALA A 196 -0.70 0.39 -6.78
C ALA A 196 0.12 0.25 -5.49
N ALA A 197 0.90 1.28 -5.12
CA ALA A 197 1.65 1.30 -3.86
C ALA A 197 0.72 1.22 -2.65
N LYS A 198 -0.41 1.95 -2.68
CA LYS A 198 -1.44 1.92 -1.64
C LYS A 198 -2.06 0.53 -1.50
N ALA A 199 -2.40 -0.12 -2.61
CA ALA A 199 -2.91 -1.49 -2.60
C ALA A 199 -1.90 -2.45 -1.99
N ILE A 200 -0.63 -2.37 -2.36
CA ILE A 200 0.44 -3.19 -1.78
C ILE A 200 0.54 -2.94 -0.27
N ALA A 201 0.52 -1.67 0.17
CA ALA A 201 0.62 -1.31 1.57
C ALA A 201 -0.54 -1.92 2.38
N ASN A 202 -1.78 -1.71 1.95
CA ASN A 202 -2.97 -2.22 2.64
C ASN A 202 -2.99 -3.75 2.69
N LEU A 203 -2.65 -4.42 1.59
CA LEU A 203 -2.61 -5.88 1.53
C LEU A 203 -1.50 -6.47 2.41
N SER A 204 -0.38 -5.76 2.57
CA SER A 204 0.77 -6.20 3.36
C SER A 204 0.53 -6.20 4.87
N VAL A 205 -0.62 -5.72 5.34
CA VAL A 205 -1.07 -5.99 6.73
C VAL A 205 -1.26 -7.50 6.96
N ASN A 206 -1.55 -8.27 5.90
CA ASN A 206 -1.62 -9.72 5.96
C ASN A 206 -0.21 -10.33 5.80
N ALA A 207 0.23 -11.11 6.79
CA ALA A 207 1.56 -11.72 6.79
C ALA A 207 1.87 -12.62 5.57
N LYS A 208 0.87 -13.34 5.03
CA LYS A 208 1.08 -14.17 3.82
C LYS A 208 1.31 -13.30 2.59
N VAL A 209 0.55 -12.21 2.47
CA VAL A 209 0.70 -11.28 1.35
C VAL A 209 2.00 -10.51 1.48
N ALA A 210 2.35 -10.03 2.68
CA ALA A 210 3.64 -9.41 2.98
C ALA A 210 4.81 -10.29 2.53
N LYS A 211 4.76 -11.58 2.87
CA LYS A 211 5.76 -12.56 2.42
C LYS A 211 5.82 -12.68 0.89
N ALA A 212 4.67 -12.81 0.22
CA ALA A 212 4.62 -12.87 -1.24
C ALA A 212 5.18 -11.59 -1.90
N VAL A 213 4.86 -10.41 -1.34
CA VAL A 213 5.41 -9.11 -1.79
C VAL A 213 6.93 -9.10 -1.67
N ALA A 214 7.48 -9.58 -0.55
CA ALA A 214 8.92 -9.66 -0.35
C ALA A 214 9.59 -10.63 -1.34
N GLU A 215 9.03 -11.85 -1.51
CA GLU A 215 9.53 -12.88 -2.43
C GLU A 215 9.52 -12.43 -3.91
N GLU A 216 8.57 -11.59 -4.29
CA GLU A 216 8.48 -11.02 -5.64
C GLU A 216 9.33 -9.76 -5.84
N GLY A 217 10.17 -9.38 -4.87
CA GLY A 217 11.08 -8.23 -4.97
C GLY A 217 10.45 -6.88 -4.62
N GLY A 218 9.26 -6.89 -4.01
CA GLY A 218 8.52 -5.68 -3.65
C GLY A 218 9.25 -4.76 -2.67
N ILE A 219 10.12 -5.30 -1.80
CA ILE A 219 10.92 -4.51 -0.86
C ILE A 219 11.79 -3.48 -1.60
N SER A 220 12.50 -3.90 -2.66
CA SER A 220 13.34 -2.99 -3.45
C SER A 220 12.51 -1.94 -4.15
N ILE A 221 11.35 -2.33 -4.71
CA ILE A 221 10.45 -1.42 -5.41
C ILE A 221 9.91 -0.35 -4.45
N LEU A 222 9.42 -0.76 -3.27
CA LEU A 222 8.91 0.18 -2.26
C LEU A 222 10.01 1.09 -1.72
N ALA A 223 11.23 0.57 -1.50
CA ALA A 223 12.38 1.39 -1.09
C ALA A 223 12.75 2.45 -2.14
N ASP A 224 12.62 2.14 -3.44
CA ASP A 224 12.82 3.10 -4.52
C ASP A 224 11.70 4.13 -4.59
N LEU A 225 10.44 3.70 -4.46
CA LEU A 225 9.26 4.59 -4.46
C LEU A 225 9.23 5.54 -3.27
N ALA A 226 9.75 5.12 -2.11
CA ALA A 226 9.91 5.99 -0.95
C ALA A 226 10.81 7.21 -1.25
N ARG A 227 11.63 7.19 -2.31
CA ARG A 227 12.44 8.35 -2.73
C ARG A 227 11.71 9.28 -3.70
N SER A 228 10.45 8.99 -4.03
CA SER A 228 9.66 9.77 -4.98
C SER A 228 9.51 11.24 -4.56
N VAL A 229 9.41 12.11 -5.57
CA VAL A 229 9.04 13.53 -5.39
C VAL A 229 7.55 13.70 -5.13
N ASN A 230 6.73 12.75 -5.57
CA ASN A 230 5.31 12.75 -5.30
C ASN A 230 5.06 12.30 -3.86
N ARG A 231 4.42 13.17 -3.07
CA ARG A 231 4.13 12.93 -1.65
C ARG A 231 3.30 11.67 -1.44
N LEU A 232 2.26 11.46 -2.26
CA LEU A 232 1.34 10.32 -2.11
C LEU A 232 2.07 9.00 -2.39
N VAL A 233 2.88 8.93 -3.45
CA VAL A 233 3.70 7.75 -3.75
C VAL A 233 4.66 7.44 -2.60
N ALA A 234 5.36 8.45 -2.10
CA ALA A 234 6.29 8.29 -0.98
C ALA A 234 5.59 7.85 0.32
N GLU A 235 4.40 8.40 0.59
CA GLU A 235 3.58 8.05 1.75
C GLU A 235 3.17 6.58 1.72
N GLU A 236 2.60 6.13 0.61
CA GLU A 236 2.12 4.75 0.48
C GLU A 236 3.28 3.75 0.45
N ALA A 237 4.40 4.11 -0.17
CA ALA A 237 5.61 3.29 -0.14
C ALA A 237 6.18 3.14 1.29
N ALA A 238 6.22 4.21 2.07
CA ALA A 238 6.61 4.16 3.48
C ALA A 238 5.65 3.27 4.30
N GLY A 239 4.34 3.31 4.01
CA GLY A 239 3.35 2.45 4.63
C GLY A 239 3.55 0.97 4.31
N GLY A 240 3.86 0.65 3.04
CA GLY A 240 4.22 -0.71 2.64
C GLY A 240 5.47 -1.21 3.36
N LEU A 241 6.53 -0.39 3.47
CA LEU A 241 7.73 -0.73 4.22
C LEU A 241 7.45 -0.91 5.72
N TRP A 242 6.57 -0.09 6.30
CA TRP A 242 6.15 -0.24 7.69
C TRP A 242 5.51 -1.60 7.95
N ASN A 243 4.55 -2.00 7.11
CA ASN A 243 3.87 -3.30 7.25
C ASN A 243 4.85 -4.47 7.03
N LEU A 244 5.75 -4.38 6.05
CA LEU A 244 6.76 -5.41 5.80
C LEU A 244 7.78 -5.54 6.94
N SER A 245 8.13 -4.42 7.59
CA SER A 245 9.13 -4.38 8.67
C SER A 245 8.70 -5.07 9.96
N VAL A 246 7.46 -5.53 10.08
CA VAL A 246 7.00 -6.33 11.22
C VAL A 246 7.73 -7.69 11.27
N ASP A 247 8.07 -8.24 10.11
CA ASP A 247 8.76 -9.53 10.00
C ASP A 247 10.29 -9.37 10.06
N GLU A 248 10.96 -10.20 10.88
CA GLU A 248 12.41 -10.12 11.10
C GLU A 248 13.25 -10.39 9.84
N GLU A 249 12.82 -11.29 8.95
CA GLU A 249 13.55 -11.59 7.71
C GLU A 249 13.47 -10.38 6.75
N HIS A 250 12.31 -9.73 6.69
CA HIS A 250 12.10 -8.55 5.87
C HIS A 250 12.88 -7.33 6.38
N LYS A 251 13.08 -7.16 7.70
CA LYS A 251 13.84 -6.02 8.26
C LYS A 251 15.24 -5.91 7.65
N VAL A 252 15.95 -7.03 7.55
CA VAL A 252 17.30 -7.06 6.96
C VAL A 252 17.25 -6.75 5.47
N ALA A 253 16.29 -7.34 4.74
CA ALA A 253 16.13 -7.08 3.31
C ALA A 253 15.78 -5.60 3.01
N ILE A 254 14.97 -4.95 3.87
CA ILE A 254 14.64 -3.52 3.76
C ILE A 254 15.91 -2.67 3.95
N ALA A 255 16.75 -3.01 4.93
CA ALA A 255 18.04 -2.35 5.14
C ALA A 255 18.97 -2.51 3.94
N GLU A 256 19.15 -3.73 3.43
CA GLU A 256 19.99 -4.03 2.27
C GLU A 256 19.50 -3.34 0.98
N ALA A 257 18.19 -3.14 0.83
CA ALA A 257 17.60 -2.37 -0.28
C ALA A 257 17.77 -0.84 -0.13
N GLY A 258 18.42 -0.36 0.95
CA GLY A 258 18.58 1.06 1.25
C GLY A 258 17.29 1.74 1.71
N GLY A 259 16.31 0.97 2.20
CA GLY A 259 15.04 1.47 2.71
C GLY A 259 15.21 2.33 3.96
N VAL A 260 16.14 1.95 4.86
CA VAL A 260 16.45 2.74 6.08
C VAL A 260 16.84 4.17 5.72
N LYS A 261 17.75 4.34 4.76
CA LYS A 261 18.15 5.67 4.30
C LYS A 261 16.99 6.43 3.67
N ALA A 262 16.19 5.78 2.84
CA ALA A 262 15.04 6.41 2.19
C ALA A 262 14.02 6.94 3.21
N LEU A 263 13.70 6.16 4.25
CA LEU A 263 12.79 6.56 5.33
C LEU A 263 13.34 7.75 6.14
N VAL A 264 14.65 7.75 6.44
CA VAL A 264 15.29 8.89 7.14
C VAL A 264 15.29 10.14 6.26
N ASP A 265 15.56 10.02 4.96
CA ASP A 265 15.50 11.14 4.03
C ASP A 265 14.07 11.74 3.94
N LEU A 266 13.02 10.91 4.01
CA LEU A 266 11.63 11.37 4.03
C LEU A 266 11.33 12.25 5.24
N ILE A 267 11.85 11.91 6.40
CA ILE A 267 11.69 12.69 7.64
C ILE A 267 12.30 14.09 7.49
N PHE A 268 13.44 14.21 6.81
CA PHE A 268 14.05 15.51 6.55
C PHE A 268 13.37 16.29 5.42
N LYS A 269 12.82 15.58 4.44
CA LYS A 269 12.20 16.17 3.24
C LYS A 269 10.83 16.76 3.53
N TRP A 270 10.02 16.10 4.35
CA TRP A 270 8.63 16.48 4.59
C TRP A 270 8.44 17.06 6.00
N SER A 271 7.44 17.92 6.14
CA SER A 271 7.08 18.56 7.41
C SER A 271 5.58 18.49 7.65
N THR A 272 5.17 18.50 8.92
CA THR A 272 3.78 18.68 9.34
C THR A 272 3.18 19.96 8.72
N SER A 273 3.97 21.03 8.65
CA SER A 273 3.57 22.31 8.03
C SER A 273 3.23 22.22 6.53
N THR A 274 3.72 21.19 5.83
CA THR A 274 3.47 20.94 4.40
C THR A 274 2.44 19.83 4.16
N GLY A 275 1.70 19.43 5.20
CA GLY A 275 0.76 18.31 5.16
C GLY A 275 1.43 16.97 4.93
N GLY A 276 2.66 16.79 5.43
CA GLY A 276 3.43 15.55 5.33
C GLY A 276 3.20 14.59 6.50
N GLU A 277 2.18 14.82 7.35
CA GLU A 277 1.96 14.07 8.59
C GLU A 277 1.88 12.56 8.34
N GLY A 278 1.11 12.12 7.35
CA GLY A 278 1.00 10.70 7.00
C GLY A 278 2.30 10.06 6.49
N VAL A 279 3.17 10.83 5.83
CA VAL A 279 4.51 10.36 5.43
C VAL A 279 5.40 10.19 6.66
N LEU A 280 5.39 11.18 7.54
CA LEU A 280 6.23 11.19 8.74
C LEU A 280 5.84 10.07 9.72
N GLU A 281 4.55 9.83 9.88
CA GLU A 281 4.02 8.74 10.71
C GLU A 281 4.48 7.38 10.19
N ARG A 282 4.20 7.08 8.91
CA ARG A 282 4.58 5.80 8.30
C ARG A 282 6.09 5.60 8.28
N ALA A 283 6.87 6.67 8.04
CA ALA A 283 8.32 6.60 8.08
C ALA A 283 8.86 6.35 9.49
N ALA A 284 8.30 7.01 10.51
CA ALA A 284 8.68 6.79 11.90
C ALA A 284 8.33 5.37 12.35
N GLY A 285 7.13 4.87 12.05
CA GLY A 285 6.72 3.52 12.44
C GLY A 285 7.53 2.42 11.75
N ALA A 286 7.87 2.60 10.46
CA ALA A 286 8.80 1.69 9.79
C ALA A 286 10.18 1.68 10.47
N LEU A 287 10.71 2.86 10.84
CA LEU A 287 11.99 2.95 11.52
C LEU A 287 11.94 2.35 12.93
N ALA A 288 10.80 2.44 13.65
CA ALA A 288 10.60 1.82 14.95
C ALA A 288 10.77 0.30 14.88
N ASN A 289 10.05 -0.33 13.95
CA ASN A 289 10.13 -1.77 13.69
C ASN A 289 11.53 -2.20 13.26
N LEU A 290 12.17 -1.45 12.36
CA LEU A 290 13.54 -1.73 11.90
C LEU A 290 14.56 -1.61 13.04
N ALA A 291 14.44 -0.58 13.87
CA ALA A 291 15.35 -0.35 14.99
C ALA A 291 15.31 -1.45 16.05
N ALA A 292 14.24 -2.24 16.13
CA ALA A 292 14.16 -3.40 17.00
C ALA A 292 15.12 -4.55 16.59
N HIS A 293 15.73 -4.50 15.40
CA HIS A 293 16.74 -5.46 14.96
C HIS A 293 18.15 -4.85 15.03
N ASP A 294 19.10 -5.51 15.70
CA ASP A 294 20.44 -4.98 16.03
C ASP A 294 21.21 -4.41 14.82
N LYS A 295 21.21 -5.12 13.69
CA LYS A 295 21.91 -4.63 12.47
C LYS A 295 21.27 -3.36 11.91
N CYS A 296 19.94 -3.30 11.93
CA CYS A 296 19.18 -2.19 11.38
C CYS A 296 19.26 -0.97 12.31
N SER A 297 19.24 -1.18 13.63
CA SER A 297 19.48 -0.16 14.65
C SER A 297 20.80 0.62 14.41
N ILE A 298 21.88 -0.11 14.12
CA ILE A 298 23.18 0.48 13.78
C ILE A 298 23.09 1.32 12.49
N GLU A 299 22.41 0.80 11.47
CA GLU A 299 22.25 1.51 10.20
C GLU A 299 21.43 2.79 10.37
N VAL A 300 20.29 2.73 11.06
CA VAL A 300 19.44 3.89 11.39
C VAL A 300 20.26 4.98 12.06
N ALA A 301 21.12 4.61 13.02
CA ALA A 301 22.03 5.56 13.66
C ALA A 301 23.06 6.12 12.67
N SER A 302 23.66 5.28 11.82
CA SER A 302 24.72 5.67 10.88
C SER A 302 24.26 6.66 9.81
N VAL A 303 23.00 6.56 9.34
CA VAL A 303 22.44 7.45 8.32
C VAL A 303 21.83 8.74 8.90
N GLY A 304 21.94 8.94 10.22
CA GLY A 304 21.44 10.14 10.90
C GLY A 304 19.97 10.06 11.34
N GLY A 305 19.38 8.87 11.38
CA GLY A 305 17.98 8.65 11.80
C GLY A 305 17.69 9.18 13.21
N VAL A 306 18.64 9.08 14.13
CA VAL A 306 18.51 9.68 15.48
C VAL A 306 18.24 11.19 15.42
N ASN A 307 18.97 11.92 14.58
CA ASN A 307 18.75 13.36 14.43
C ASN A 307 17.39 13.66 13.80
N ALA A 308 16.98 12.83 12.84
CA ALA A 308 15.69 12.94 12.17
C ALA A 308 14.52 12.75 13.16
N LEU A 309 14.58 11.71 13.98
CA LEU A 309 13.59 11.39 15.01
C LEU A 309 13.52 12.46 16.10
N VAL A 310 14.67 12.98 16.56
CA VAL A 310 14.70 14.09 17.53
C VAL A 310 14.13 15.37 16.94
N MET A 311 14.38 15.64 15.65
CA MET A 311 13.75 16.76 14.97
C MET A 311 12.23 16.58 14.91
N LEU A 312 11.75 15.38 14.58
CA LEU A 312 10.32 15.07 14.57
C LEU A 312 9.67 15.26 15.93
N ALA A 313 10.25 14.71 17.00
CA ALA A 313 9.72 14.88 18.36
C ALA A 313 9.53 16.36 18.74
N ARG A 314 10.41 17.24 18.23
CA ARG A 314 10.33 18.68 18.53
C ARG A 314 9.29 19.42 17.70
N CYS A 315 9.06 18.98 16.46
CA CYS A 315 8.30 19.71 15.47
C CYS A 315 6.91 19.13 15.21
N CYS A 316 6.70 17.86 15.50
CA CYS A 316 5.44 17.15 15.34
C CYS A 316 4.72 17.08 16.69
N LYS A 317 3.42 17.42 16.71
CA LYS A 317 2.56 17.28 17.90
C LYS A 317 1.51 16.17 17.75
N VAL A 318 1.61 15.38 16.67
CA VAL A 318 0.73 14.24 16.44
C VAL A 318 1.14 13.14 17.41
N GLU A 319 0.22 12.71 18.25
CA GLU A 319 0.47 11.73 19.32
C GLU A 319 1.05 10.42 18.78
N ARG A 320 0.45 9.89 17.70
CA ARG A 320 0.92 8.67 17.02
C ARG A 320 2.38 8.79 16.55
N VAL A 321 2.74 9.91 15.90
CA VAL A 321 4.13 10.14 15.46
C VAL A 321 5.09 10.19 16.66
N GLN A 322 4.65 10.75 17.79
CA GLN A 322 5.47 10.83 18.99
C GLN A 322 5.68 9.46 19.65
N GLU A 323 4.65 8.61 19.65
CA GLU A 323 4.74 7.22 20.11
C GLU A 323 5.76 6.44 19.27
N GLU A 324 5.65 6.47 17.95
CA GLU A 324 6.58 5.78 17.04
C GLU A 324 8.03 6.27 17.19
N VAL A 325 8.23 7.57 17.39
CA VAL A 325 9.56 8.14 17.67
C VAL A 325 10.15 7.58 18.95
N ASP A 326 9.34 7.49 20.01
CA ASP A 326 9.78 6.96 21.29
C ASP A 326 10.10 5.45 21.20
N GLU A 327 9.26 4.68 20.51
CA GLU A 327 9.48 3.26 20.24
C GLU A 327 10.74 3.00 19.41
N THR A 328 11.11 3.92 18.51
CA THR A 328 12.36 3.82 17.73
C THR A 328 13.60 4.13 18.56
N LEU A 329 13.56 5.16 19.41
CA LEU A 329 14.74 5.65 20.13
C LEU A 329 15.22 4.73 21.26
N ILE A 330 14.30 3.96 21.86
CA ILE A 330 14.61 3.00 22.93
C ILE A 330 15.58 1.91 22.46
N PRO A 331 15.27 1.07 21.45
CA PRO A 331 16.17 0.01 21.02
C PRO A 331 17.49 0.55 20.47
N ILE A 332 17.49 1.70 19.77
CA ILE A 332 18.73 2.36 19.33
C ILE A 332 19.62 2.70 20.53
N SER A 333 19.03 3.19 21.64
CA SER A 333 19.79 3.50 22.84
C SER A 333 20.42 2.26 23.49
N GLU A 334 19.71 1.13 23.46
CA GLU A 334 20.17 -0.14 24.03
C GLU A 334 21.30 -0.77 23.18
N THR A 335 21.16 -0.73 21.84
CA THR A 335 22.20 -1.23 20.93
C THR A 335 23.46 -0.36 20.95
N LEU A 336 23.32 0.96 21.00
CA LEU A 336 24.46 1.89 20.98
C LEU A 336 25.14 2.07 22.34
N ILE A 337 24.38 1.92 23.42
CA ILE A 337 24.88 2.10 24.79
C ILE A 337 24.47 0.88 25.62
N PRO A 338 25.17 -0.27 25.44
CA PRO A 338 24.84 -1.47 26.18
C PRO A 338 25.03 -1.24 27.70
N PRO A 339 24.26 -1.94 28.56
CA PRO A 339 24.38 -1.82 30.00
C PRO A 339 25.82 -2.13 30.46
N PRO A 340 26.30 -1.48 31.53
CA PRO A 340 27.66 -1.67 32.02
C PRO A 340 27.84 -3.13 32.45
N SER A 341 28.51 -3.92 31.61
CA SER A 341 28.89 -5.30 31.91
C SER A 341 30.42 -5.44 31.88
N PRO A 342 31.02 -6.31 32.70
CA PRO A 342 32.47 -6.55 32.68
C PRO A 342 32.96 -7.14 31.34
N LEU A 343 32.05 -7.59 30.47
CA LEU A 343 32.32 -8.07 29.11
C LEU A 343 32.20 -6.97 28.04
N ALA A 344 31.64 -5.80 28.38
CA ALA A 344 31.46 -4.66 27.46
C ALA A 344 32.73 -3.82 27.25
N ALA A 345 33.92 -4.35 27.57
CA ALA A 345 35.19 -3.64 27.34
C ALA A 345 35.51 -3.41 25.84
N ASN A 346 34.77 -4.06 24.94
CA ASN A 346 34.99 -4.03 23.49
C ASN A 346 33.94 -3.22 22.71
N THR A 347 33.20 -2.31 23.36
CA THR A 347 32.27 -1.42 22.65
C THR A 347 33.04 -0.58 21.63
N SER A 348 32.68 -0.70 20.34
CA SER A 348 33.44 -0.06 19.26
C SER A 348 33.41 1.48 19.41
N ALA A 349 34.44 2.16 18.87
CA ALA A 349 34.47 3.63 18.86
C ALA A 349 33.24 4.24 18.17
N PHE A 350 32.66 3.51 17.21
CA PHE A 350 31.42 3.90 16.55
C PHE A 350 30.22 3.89 17.51
N HIS A 351 29.99 2.80 18.26
CA HIS A 351 28.90 2.73 19.24
C HIS A 351 29.02 3.84 20.30
N LEU A 352 30.25 4.14 20.74
CA LEU A 352 30.48 5.20 21.71
C LEU A 352 30.18 6.60 21.15
N ALA A 353 30.63 6.88 19.93
CA ALA A 353 30.39 8.16 19.26
C ALA A 353 28.88 8.36 18.96
N ALA A 354 28.23 7.31 18.46
CA ALA A 354 26.80 7.30 18.15
C ALA A 354 25.94 7.43 19.44
N GLY A 355 26.29 6.71 20.51
CA GLY A 355 25.64 6.84 21.82
C GLY A 355 25.83 8.23 22.44
N THR A 356 26.99 8.85 22.25
CA THR A 356 27.25 10.23 22.70
C THR A 356 26.43 11.25 21.89
N ALA A 357 26.35 11.08 20.56
CA ALA A 357 25.52 11.91 19.68
C ALA A 357 24.03 11.79 20.02
N LEU A 358 23.56 10.57 20.29
CA LEU A 358 22.21 10.27 20.76
C LEU A 358 21.89 11.04 22.05
N LEU A 359 22.75 10.95 23.07
CA LEU A 359 22.56 11.71 24.31
C LEU A 359 22.58 13.23 24.10
N GLN A 360 23.45 13.75 23.24
CA GLN A 360 23.50 15.18 22.94
C GLN A 360 22.24 15.65 22.22
N ALA A 361 21.70 14.87 21.28
CA ALA A 361 20.46 15.18 20.59
C ALA A 361 19.27 15.18 21.55
N LEU A 362 19.14 14.15 22.39
CA LEU A 362 18.01 13.97 23.30
C LEU A 362 18.02 14.96 24.47
N THR A 363 19.21 15.31 25.00
CA THR A 363 19.33 16.33 26.06
C THR A 363 19.00 17.75 25.61
N ARG A 364 19.03 18.02 24.29
CA ARG A 364 18.58 19.30 23.72
C ARG A 364 17.06 19.36 23.55
N ALA A 365 16.34 18.26 23.76
CA ALA A 365 14.89 18.16 23.58
C ALA A 365 14.15 17.36 24.69
N PRO A 366 14.43 17.59 25.99
CA PRO A 366 13.89 16.74 27.06
C PRO A 366 12.38 16.90 27.31
N GLN A 367 11.76 17.97 26.77
CA GLN A 367 10.32 18.21 26.88
C GLN A 367 9.51 17.58 25.73
N ALA A 368 10.20 17.08 24.71
CA ALA A 368 9.61 16.55 23.48
C ALA A 368 9.50 15.01 23.51
N LEU A 369 10.05 14.35 24.53
CA LEU A 369 10.06 12.89 24.65
C LEU A 369 9.26 12.48 25.89
N THR A 370 8.63 11.32 25.85
CA THR A 370 8.02 10.77 27.05
C THR A 370 9.09 10.34 28.08
N ARG A 371 8.64 9.97 29.28
CA ARG A 371 9.53 9.62 30.40
C ARG A 371 10.37 8.36 30.12
N ALA A 372 9.90 7.46 29.25
CA ALA A 372 10.53 6.17 28.98
C ALA A 372 11.87 6.29 28.21
N PRO A 373 11.95 6.99 27.06
CA PRO A 373 13.23 7.26 26.38
C PRO A 373 14.24 7.94 27.31
N LEU A 374 13.79 8.93 28.10
CA LEU A 374 14.66 9.62 29.06
C LEU A 374 15.18 8.68 30.16
N GLN A 375 14.35 7.77 30.67
CA GLN A 375 14.77 6.79 31.67
C GLN A 375 15.75 5.75 31.12
N ALA A 376 15.54 5.25 29.90
CA ALA A 376 16.50 4.36 29.22
C ALA A 376 17.88 5.04 29.08
N LEU A 377 17.90 6.30 28.67
CA LEU A 377 19.13 7.11 28.59
C LEU A 377 19.82 7.32 29.94
N PHE A 378 19.06 7.62 30.99
CA PHE A 378 19.62 7.80 32.34
C PHE A 378 20.23 6.51 32.88
N ARG A 379 19.66 5.34 32.56
CA ARG A 379 20.24 4.03 32.88
C ARG A 379 21.53 3.75 32.11
N ALA A 380 21.64 4.28 30.89
CA ALA A 380 22.78 4.09 30.00
C ALA A 380 23.97 5.06 30.24
N ALA A 381 23.71 6.24 30.83
CA ALA A 381 24.72 7.28 31.11
C ALA A 381 25.98 6.84 31.90
N PRO A 382 25.92 5.87 32.85
CA PRO A 382 27.10 5.35 33.54
C PRO A 382 28.08 4.64 32.62
N ALA A 383 27.60 3.94 31.58
CA ALA A 383 28.45 3.18 30.65
C ALA A 383 29.38 4.09 29.83
N LEU A 384 28.93 5.30 29.51
CA LEU A 384 29.71 6.29 28.75
C LEU A 384 30.71 7.08 29.61
N ARG A 385 30.47 7.20 30.93
CA ARG A 385 31.43 7.81 31.86
C ARG A 385 32.66 6.94 32.11
N LEU A 386 32.59 5.64 31.81
CA LEU A 386 33.67 4.68 32.01
C LEU A 386 34.67 4.62 30.83
N CYS A 387 34.39 5.32 29.71
CA CYS A 387 35.26 5.28 28.54
C CYS A 387 36.37 6.36 28.57
N PRO A 388 37.60 6.01 28.14
CA PRO A 388 38.75 6.90 28.21
C PRO A 388 38.60 8.15 27.31
N PRO A 389 39.25 9.28 27.67
CA PRO A 389 38.94 10.63 27.20
C PRO A 389 39.39 10.96 25.76
N ARG A 390 39.44 10.00 24.84
CA ARG A 390 39.81 10.26 23.43
C ARG A 390 38.66 10.80 22.56
N CYS A 391 37.43 10.83 23.06
CA CYS A 391 36.34 11.57 22.41
C CYS A 391 36.25 12.97 23.04
N ALA A 392 36.79 13.97 22.35
CA ALA A 392 36.76 15.36 22.75
C ALA A 392 35.31 15.86 22.85
N LEU A 393 34.71 15.82 24.04
CA LEU A 393 33.55 16.63 24.48
C LEU A 393 33.23 16.35 25.97
N GLN A 394 34.24 16.29 26.83
CA GLN A 394 34.03 16.37 28.28
C GLN A 394 34.01 17.85 28.71
N ARG A 395 32.82 18.47 28.72
CA ARG A 395 32.53 19.55 29.67
C ARG A 395 31.46 19.05 30.63
N PRO A 396 31.64 19.21 31.95
CA PRO A 396 30.76 18.61 32.94
C PRO A 396 29.34 19.20 32.87
N PHE A 397 28.35 18.31 32.84
CA PHE A 397 26.93 18.60 33.07
C PHE A 397 26.75 19.16 34.49
N ALA A 398 26.57 20.47 34.62
CA ALA A 398 26.01 21.07 35.83
C ALA A 398 24.48 21.07 35.70
N ALA A 399 23.83 20.16 36.41
CA ALA A 399 22.38 20.12 36.53
C ALA A 399 21.85 21.43 37.15
N ARG A 400 21.11 22.23 36.38
CA ARG A 400 20.21 23.25 36.95
C ARG A 400 18.91 22.55 37.35
N THR A 401 18.88 21.96 38.53
CA THR A 401 17.62 21.60 39.20
C THR A 401 16.91 22.89 39.62
N ARG A 402 15.78 23.20 38.99
CA ARG A 402 14.84 24.19 39.53
C ARG A 402 14.18 23.57 40.77
N HIS A 403 14.53 24.06 41.95
CA HIS A 403 13.78 23.79 43.17
C HIS A 403 12.38 24.38 43.03
N LEU A 404 11.36 23.53 43.07
CA LEU A 404 9.99 23.90 43.38
C LEU A 404 9.94 24.31 44.87
N SER A 405 9.94 25.61 45.12
CA SER A 405 9.67 26.17 46.45
C SER A 405 8.16 26.15 46.71
N THR A 406 7.76 25.39 47.73
CA THR A 406 6.45 25.46 48.39
C THR A 406 6.18 26.87 48.95
N PRO A 407 4.94 27.40 48.91
CA PRO A 407 4.62 28.64 49.59
C PRO A 407 4.43 28.40 51.10
N PRO A 408 4.81 29.33 51.98
CA PRO A 408 4.49 29.20 53.40
C PRO A 408 3.04 29.64 53.66
N MET A 409 2.36 28.88 54.52
CA MET A 409 1.14 29.31 55.22
C MET A 409 1.48 30.42 56.23
N ALA A 410 0.79 31.54 56.13
CA ALA A 410 0.13 32.29 57.21
C ALA A 410 -0.55 33.53 56.62
#